data_AF-A0A1I7FJI5-F1
#
_entry.id   AF-A0A1I7FJI5-F1
#
_cell.length_a   1.000
_cell.length_b   1.000
_cell.length_c   1.000
_cell.angle_alpha   90.00
_cell.angle_beta   90.00
_cell.angle_gamma   90.00
#
_symmetry.space_group_name_H-M   'P 1'
#
loop_
_entity.id
_entity.type
_entity.pdbx_description
1 polymer ?
#
loop_
_entity_poly.entity_id
_entity_poly.type
_entity_poly.pdbx_seq_one_letter_code
_entity_poly.pdbx_strand_id
1 'polypeptide(L)'
;MCGRFALYSPYPKLSESLRLPLEAGEVAPRYNVPPGSFITAVRRADDEAPLVMDELWWGYKPHWGGTRRRSRSMPPSRRWLHRTISRAHSHITVA
;
A
#
# COMPACT_ATOMS: atom_id res chain seq x y z
N MET A 1 13.69 -6.42 -4.37
CA MET A 1 12.53 -6.94 -3.60
C MET A 1 12.45 -6.10 -2.34
N CYS A 2 11.47 -5.21 -2.24
CA CYS A 2 11.34 -4.28 -1.12
C CYS A 2 10.63 -4.99 0.03
N GLY A 3 11.40 -5.68 0.87
CA GLY A 3 10.85 -6.44 2.00
C GLY A 3 10.64 -5.61 3.26
N ARG A 4 11.04 -4.34 3.28
CA ARG A 4 10.87 -3.38 4.38
C ARG A 4 10.86 -1.97 3.80
N PHE A 5 10.23 -1.02 4.49
CA PHE A 5 10.33 0.40 4.16
C PHE A 5 10.35 1.25 5.43
N ALA A 6 10.71 2.53 5.26
CA ALA A 6 10.72 3.53 6.31
C ALA A 6 9.80 4.69 5.92
N LEU A 7 8.89 5.07 6.81
CA LEU A 7 7.99 6.20 6.68
C LEU A 7 8.29 7.17 7.82
N TYR A 8 9.19 8.13 7.61
CA TYR A 8 9.59 9.10 8.64
C TYR A 8 9.22 10.54 8.29
N SER A 9 8.72 10.77 7.07
CA SER A 9 8.37 12.10 6.61
C SER A 9 7.07 12.57 7.27
N PRO A 10 7.01 13.81 7.77
CA PRO A 10 5.77 14.39 8.27
C PRO A 10 4.81 14.66 7.11
N TYR A 11 3.51 14.78 7.43
CA TYR A 11 2.43 14.98 6.47
C TYR A 11 2.70 16.05 5.39
N PRO A 12 3.16 17.29 5.71
CA PRO A 12 3.35 18.32 4.69
C PRO A 12 4.36 17.92 3.62
N LYS A 13 5.46 17.24 4.03
CA LYS A 13 6.49 16.76 3.11
C LYS A 13 6.00 15.57 2.27
N LEU A 14 5.17 14.70 2.86
CA LEU A 14 4.55 13.59 2.13
C LEU A 14 3.62 14.12 1.03
N SER A 15 2.72 15.03 1.38
CA SER A 15 1.78 15.66 0.43
C SER A 15 2.52 16.34 -0.73
N GLU A 16 3.55 17.13 -0.43
CA GLU A 16 4.40 17.78 -1.44
C GLU A 16 5.11 16.76 -2.35
N SER A 17 5.71 15.72 -1.76
CA SER A 17 6.43 14.69 -2.52
C SER A 17 5.51 13.87 -3.44
N LEU A 18 4.29 13.61 -2.99
CA LEU A 18 3.29 12.86 -3.73
C LEU A 18 2.57 13.74 -4.76
N ARG A 19 2.59 15.07 -4.58
CA ARG A 19 1.85 16.05 -5.39
C ARG A 19 0.35 15.72 -5.46
N LEU A 20 -0.19 15.20 -4.36
CA LEU A 20 -1.58 14.79 -4.24
C LEU A 20 -2.31 15.74 -3.29
N PRO A 21 -3.58 16.10 -3.57
CA PRO A 21 -4.42 16.81 -2.62
C PRO A 21 -4.87 15.84 -1.53
N LEU A 22 -3.99 15.59 -0.57
CA LEU A 22 -4.28 14.78 0.61
C LEU A 22 -5.05 15.61 1.64
N GLU A 23 -5.91 14.95 2.40
CA GLU A 23 -6.46 15.52 3.63
C GLU A 23 -5.41 15.50 4.74
N ALA A 24 -5.42 16.54 5.60
CA ALA A 24 -4.49 16.66 6.72
C ALA A 24 -4.62 15.46 7.66
N GLY A 25 -3.50 14.75 7.88
CA GLY A 25 -3.45 13.58 8.75
C GLY A 25 -2.21 13.59 9.64
N GLU A 26 -2.33 12.97 10.82
CA GLU A 26 -1.19 12.68 11.66
C GLU A 26 -0.49 11.41 11.19
N VAL A 27 0.83 11.50 10.96
CA VAL A 27 1.66 10.36 10.57
C VAL A 27 2.79 10.21 11.56
N ALA A 28 2.77 9.12 12.33
CA ALA A 28 3.86 8.79 13.23
C ALA A 28 5.07 8.25 12.44
N PRO A 29 6.30 8.75 12.69
CA PRO A 29 7.50 8.23 12.06
C PRO A 29 7.77 6.76 12.40
N ARG A 30 7.96 5.92 11.38
CA ARG A 30 8.26 4.49 11.48
C ARG A 30 9.44 4.15 10.59
N TYR A 31 10.60 3.92 11.20
CA TYR A 31 11.86 3.69 10.47
C TYR A 31 12.03 2.26 9.94
N ASN A 32 11.21 1.31 10.42
CA ASN A 32 11.42 -0.09 10.12
C ASN A 32 10.10 -0.86 10.05
N VAL A 33 9.38 -0.70 8.95
CA VAL A 33 8.08 -1.37 8.74
C VAL A 33 8.30 -2.74 8.08
N PRO A 34 7.91 -3.86 8.71
CA PRO A 34 7.95 -5.19 8.11
C PRO A 34 6.63 -5.55 7.39
N PRO A 35 6.63 -6.53 6.47
CA PRO A 35 5.41 -7.06 5.88
C PRO A 35 4.58 -7.77 6.94
N GLY A 36 3.26 -7.76 6.77
CA GLY A 36 2.32 -8.25 7.79
C GLY A 36 2.16 -7.29 8.96
N SER A 37 2.24 -5.98 8.72
CA SER A 37 1.83 -4.95 9.67
C SER A 37 0.84 -3.99 9.03
N PHE A 38 0.09 -3.25 9.84
CA PHE A 38 -0.65 -2.09 9.36
C PHE A 38 0.32 -1.01 8.89
N ILE A 39 -0.02 -0.36 7.78
CA ILE A 39 0.74 0.72 7.16
C ILE A 39 -0.18 1.88 6.84
N THR A 40 0.34 3.10 6.94
CA THR A 40 -0.36 4.28 6.43
C THR A 40 -0.29 4.25 4.91
N ALA A 41 -1.45 4.27 4.27
CA ALA A 41 -1.57 4.26 2.83
C ALA A 41 -2.49 5.40 2.38
N VAL A 42 -2.18 5.96 1.22
CA VAL A 42 -3.09 6.90 0.55
C VAL A 42 -4.04 6.08 -0.31
N ARG A 43 -5.35 6.22 -0.06
CA ARG A 43 -6.37 5.58 -0.87
C ARG A 43 -7.48 6.54 -1.24
N ARG A 44 -8.16 6.21 -2.33
CA ARG A 44 -9.45 6.79 -2.68
C ARG A 44 -10.54 5.77 -2.35
N ALA A 45 -11.63 6.20 -1.73
CA ALA A 45 -12.75 5.30 -1.43
C ALA A 45 -13.52 4.93 -2.70
N ASP A 46 -13.85 5.94 -3.51
CA ASP A 46 -14.55 5.86 -4.79
C ASP A 46 -13.95 6.89 -5.76
N ASP A 47 -14.21 6.82 -7.06
CA ASP A 47 -13.55 7.67 -8.07
C ASP A 47 -13.69 9.19 -7.80
N GLU A 48 -14.83 9.63 -7.27
CA GLU A 48 -15.08 11.04 -6.91
C GLU A 48 -14.62 11.42 -5.48
N ALA A 49 -14.26 10.45 -4.63
CA ALA A 49 -13.91 10.73 -3.24
C ALA A 49 -12.51 11.40 -3.12
N PRO A 50 -12.28 12.25 -2.10
CA PRO A 50 -10.95 12.78 -1.83
C PRO A 50 -9.95 11.67 -1.47
N LEU A 51 -8.66 11.97 -1.64
CA LEU A 51 -7.60 11.07 -1.22
C LEU A 51 -7.41 11.16 0.29
N VAL A 52 -7.57 10.04 0.96
CA VAL A 52 -7.46 9.94 2.42
C VAL A 52 -6.28 9.07 2.80
N MET A 53 -5.65 9.43 3.92
CA MET A 53 -4.63 8.60 4.56
C MET A 53 -5.34 7.64 5.53
N ASP A 54 -5.15 6.34 5.33
CA ASP A 54 -5.83 5.29 6.09
C ASP A 54 -4.85 4.17 6.46
N GLU A 55 -5.19 3.38 7.48
CA GLU A 55 -4.38 2.23 7.89
C GLU A 55 -4.80 0.97 7.14
N LEU A 56 -3.87 0.41 6.35
CA LEU A 56 -4.10 -0.82 5.59
C LEU A 56 -3.16 -1.93 6.02
N TRP A 57 -3.64 -3.17 5.99
CA TRP A 57 -2.82 -4.34 6.24
C TRP A 57 -1.85 -4.61 5.08
N TRP A 58 -0.54 -4.59 5.34
CA TRP A 58 0.48 -4.91 4.35
C TRP A 58 0.64 -6.42 4.16
N GLY A 59 -0.33 -7.02 3.48
CA GLY A 59 -0.33 -8.44 3.16
C GLY A 59 -1.56 -8.85 2.37
N TYR A 60 -1.48 -8.77 1.05
CA TYR A 60 -2.61 -9.15 0.19
C TYR A 60 -2.79 -10.66 0.16
N LYS A 61 -4.00 -11.11 0.56
CA LYS A 61 -4.46 -12.48 0.38
C LYS A 61 -5.54 -12.51 -0.71
N PRO A 62 -5.26 -13.01 -1.92
CA PRO A 62 -6.28 -13.14 -2.95
C PRO A 62 -7.38 -14.10 -2.50
N HIS A 63 -8.64 -13.72 -2.73
CA HIS A 63 -9.82 -14.52 -2.35
C HIS A 63 -9.88 -15.89 -3.05
N TRP A 64 -9.36 -15.99 -4.27
CA TRP A 64 -9.26 -17.22 -5.06
C TRP A 64 -8.05 -18.09 -4.68
N GLY A 65 -7.14 -17.57 -3.86
CA GLY A 65 -6.06 -18.36 -3.29
C GLY A 65 -6.59 -19.12 -2.09
N GLY A 66 -6.94 -20.39 -2.27
CA GLY A 66 -7.43 -21.27 -1.21
C GLY A 66 -6.55 -21.30 0.05
N THR A 67 -7.04 -21.91 1.12
CA THR A 67 -6.47 -21.93 2.50
C THR A 67 -5.14 -22.70 2.63
N ARG A 68 -4.26 -22.64 1.63
CA ARG A 68 -2.90 -23.16 1.75
C ARG A 68 -2.10 -22.14 2.57
N ARG A 69 -1.75 -22.51 3.80
CA ARG A 69 -0.87 -21.74 4.68
C ARG A 69 0.45 -21.52 3.93
N ARG A 70 0.64 -20.34 3.35
CA ARG A 70 1.87 -19.98 2.63
C ARG A 70 2.95 -19.73 3.66
N SER A 71 3.65 -20.79 4.08
CA SER A 71 4.76 -20.75 5.03
C SER A 71 6.07 -20.18 4.46
N ARG A 72 6.04 -19.50 3.32
CA ARG A 72 7.24 -18.87 2.74
C ARG A 72 6.88 -17.56 2.07
N SER A 73 7.59 -16.51 2.48
CA SER A 73 7.62 -15.18 1.88
C SER A 73 7.54 -15.28 0.35
N MET A 74 6.51 -14.68 -0.23
CA MET A 74 6.32 -14.62 -1.68
C MET A 74 7.36 -13.64 -2.26
N PRO A 75 8.31 -14.08 -3.10
CA PRO A 75 9.22 -13.16 -3.76
C PRO A 75 8.48 -12.45 -4.90
N PRO A 76 8.55 -11.10 -5.06
CA PRO A 76 7.95 -10.43 -6.18
C PRO A 76 8.88 -10.59 -7.38
N SER A 77 8.66 -11.63 -8.18
CA SER A 77 9.23 -11.72 -9.53
C SER A 77 8.22 -11.20 -10.54
N ARG A 78 8.64 -10.20 -11.33
CA ARG A 78 7.91 -9.38 -12.31
C ARG A 78 7.13 -10.13 -13.42
N ARG A 79 7.05 -11.45 -13.41
CA ARG A 79 6.52 -12.25 -14.52
C ARG A 79 5.02 -12.57 -14.42
N TRP A 80 4.38 -12.29 -13.29
CA TRP A 80 2.94 -12.55 -13.08
C TRP A 80 2.01 -11.38 -13.39
N LEU A 81 2.53 -10.16 -13.62
CA LEU A 81 1.71 -8.96 -13.80
C LEU A 81 0.91 -8.92 -15.12
N HIS A 82 1.39 -9.57 -16.19
CA HIS A 82 0.83 -9.36 -17.53
C HIS A 82 -0.50 -10.08 -17.81
N ARG A 83 -0.98 -10.97 -16.93
CA ARG A 83 -2.18 -11.77 -17.20
C ARG A 83 -3.39 -11.47 -16.30
N THR A 84 -3.24 -10.64 -15.28
CA THR A 84 -4.32 -10.37 -14.30
C THR A 84 -4.67 -8.88 -14.14
N ILE A 85 -3.87 -7.95 -14.66
CA ILE A 85 -4.15 -6.51 -14.60
C ILE A 85 -4.95 -6.08 -15.84
N SER A 86 -6.11 -6.70 -16.04
CA SER A 86 -7.08 -6.19 -17.02
C SER A 86 -8.46 -5.96 -16.42
N ARG A 87 -8.65 -6.14 -15.09
CA ARG A 87 -9.99 -6.06 -14.50
C ARG A 87 -10.11 -5.49 -13.09
N ALA A 88 -9.07 -4.86 -12.54
CA ALA A 88 -9.19 -4.14 -11.27
C ALA A 88 -8.46 -2.80 -11.39
N HIS A 89 -9.14 -1.81 -11.95
CA HIS A 89 -8.75 -0.41 -11.80
C HIS A 89 -9.14 0.02 -10.38
N SER A 90 -8.18 -0.09 -9.47
CA SER A 90 -8.18 0.70 -8.24
C SER A 90 -6.72 1.04 -7.98
N HIS A 91 -6.35 2.28 -8.31
CA HIS A 91 -5.00 2.79 -8.15
C HIS A 91 -4.68 2.92 -6.65
N ILE A 92 -4.06 1.87 -6.09
CA ILE A 92 -3.44 1.94 -4.76
C ILE A 92 -1.97 2.32 -4.97
N THR A 93 -1.64 3.60 -4.77
CA THR A 93 -0.26 4.05 -4.69
C THR A 93 0.19 3.92 -3.25
N VAL A 94 1.08 2.97 -2.98
CA VAL A 94 1.80 2.89 -1.70
C VAL A 94 2.87 3.98 -1.73
N ALA A 95 2.74 4.95 -0.83
CA ALA A 95 3.73 5.99 -0.57
C ALA A 95 4.87 5.44 0.31
#